data_AF-A0A9Y2IK12-F1
#
_entry.id   AF-A0A9Y2IK12-F1
#
_cell.length_a   1.000
_cell.length_b   1.000
_cell.length_c   1.000
_cell.angle_alpha   90.00
_cell.angle_beta   90.00
_cell.angle_gamma   90.00
#
_symmetry.space_group_name_H-M   'P 1'
#
loop_
_entity.id
_entity.type
_entity.pdbx_description
1 polymer ?
#
loop_
_entity_poly.entity_id
_entity_poly.type
_entity_poly.pdbx_seq_one_letter_code
_entity_poly.pdbx_strand_id
1 'polypeptide(L)'
;MNGTRLLVAGAVLALGLGVATPASADVLSDRAQAVALYETGGPTMTNAARKALLGTADELREFLATGRQNAQDNDERLLVDQALAAGGPIVKRDAQKALDGTPDDIRAFLATGLQVSREIDEDLLVNQAMSAGGPGVKRAAQIALDGTPADRHEFLQTGLAQAQADDDRVRATQVMSAGGPEVHAAGQQALSGTIEDVRYFLSVWSGVAAAGDTEITAVTHQRDLARKAAAFHFKAQAQAAADSAAKLASDARKANADRLDKQLAAGQAAGQKAAAEAAEADADAKAKADEAARLVAEKDRQLAEAVAPGTDPALALTDGRSAALYLLRNAGPAVRTAARAALSGTDENLTAFVRTGLDTAQEADDRAAVTAIADGDGKPALKQAAADALAGTWAQVKEFLRTKQYPGKENDERLAVDQILAAGGPATRDWAQKALDGTPADVTEFLEKGQYQAKEIDDRIFVGRAMSAAGAEEVNAVAQGALDGPDSALAAFLANEVPRAQQRDATTAAHVAAVNALVADAAKAAASVR
;
A
#
# COMPACT_ATOMS: atom_id res chain seq x y z
N MET A 1 50.65 -9.72 -20.28
CA MET A 1 51.10 -8.85 -21.39
C MET A 1 49.92 -8.63 -22.30
N ASN A 2 49.71 -7.37 -22.73
CA ASN A 2 48.55 -6.79 -23.44
C ASN A 2 47.35 -6.55 -22.49
N GLY A 3 47.01 -5.34 -22.03
CA GLY A 3 47.43 -4.00 -22.43
C GLY A 3 46.29 -3.26 -23.14
N THR A 4 45.26 -2.85 -22.40
CA THR A 4 44.22 -1.93 -22.92
C THR A 4 43.94 -0.87 -21.88
N ARG A 5 44.52 0.31 -22.10
CA ARG A 5 44.32 1.52 -21.30
C ARG A 5 43.02 2.17 -21.75
N LEU A 6 42.08 2.36 -20.82
CA LEU A 6 40.87 3.17 -21.03
C LEU A 6 41.28 4.66 -20.95
N LEU A 7 41.28 5.34 -22.09
CA LEU A 7 41.47 6.79 -22.18
C LEU A 7 40.10 7.46 -21.97
N VAL A 8 39.88 8.02 -20.78
CA VAL A 8 38.78 8.96 -20.53
C VAL A 8 39.22 10.31 -21.09
N ALA A 9 38.69 10.68 -22.26
CA ALA A 9 38.89 12.00 -22.84
C ALA A 9 37.96 13.00 -22.13
N GLY A 10 38.46 13.66 -21.08
CA GLY A 10 37.84 14.85 -20.52
C GLY A 10 38.05 16.03 -21.47
N ALA A 11 36.99 16.45 -22.17
CA ALA A 11 37.00 17.70 -22.91
C ALA A 11 36.95 18.87 -21.90
N VAL A 12 38.11 19.49 -21.66
CA VAL A 12 38.21 20.75 -20.95
C VAL A 12 37.75 21.85 -21.90
N LEU A 13 36.57 22.43 -21.64
CA LEU A 13 36.10 23.63 -22.30
C LEU A 13 36.99 24.81 -21.84
N ALA A 14 37.74 25.38 -22.78
CA ALA A 14 38.58 26.55 -22.53
C ALA A 14 37.69 27.79 -22.28
N LEU A 15 37.64 28.23 -21.02
CA LEU A 15 37.06 29.51 -20.62
C LEU A 15 37.95 30.64 -21.12
N GLY A 16 37.40 31.50 -21.99
CA GLY A 16 37.97 32.81 -22.29
C GLY A 16 37.99 33.64 -21.00
N LEU A 17 39.19 33.94 -20.50
CA LEU A 17 39.41 34.81 -19.35
C LEU A 17 39.12 36.27 -19.73
N GLY A 18 37.84 36.64 -19.70
CA GLY A 18 37.44 38.03 -19.47
C GLY A 18 37.60 38.33 -17.98
N VAL A 19 38.31 39.40 -17.63
CA VAL A 19 38.45 39.86 -16.25
C VAL A 19 37.05 40.26 -15.75
N ALA A 20 36.41 39.38 -14.98
CA ALA A 20 35.14 39.68 -14.33
C ALA A 20 35.37 40.84 -13.35
N THR A 21 34.49 41.84 -13.38
CA THR A 21 34.48 42.90 -12.37
C THR A 21 34.02 42.29 -11.02
N PRO A 22 34.45 42.85 -9.87
CA PRO A 22 34.08 42.31 -8.55
C PRO A 22 32.56 42.16 -8.38
N ALA A 23 31.77 43.12 -8.88
CA ALA A 23 30.31 43.05 -8.84
C ALA A 23 29.71 41.88 -9.65
N SER A 24 30.35 41.46 -10.75
CA SER A 24 29.92 40.27 -11.52
C SER A 24 30.34 38.97 -10.84
N ALA A 25 31.47 38.95 -10.13
CA ALA A 25 31.91 37.79 -9.36
C ALA A 25 30.99 37.53 -8.14
N ASP A 26 30.54 38.59 -7.47
CA ASP A 26 29.63 38.49 -6.32
C ASP A 26 28.26 37.91 -6.73
N VAL A 27 27.69 38.31 -7.87
CA VAL A 27 26.41 37.79 -8.36
C VAL A 27 26.47 36.29 -8.71
N LEU A 28 27.59 35.79 -9.23
CA LEU A 28 27.78 34.36 -9.51
C LEU A 28 27.83 33.54 -8.21
N SER A 29 28.51 34.07 -7.18
CA SER A 29 28.51 33.51 -5.84
C SER A 29 27.10 33.48 -5.24
N ASP A 30 26.33 34.56 -5.42
CA ASP A 30 24.95 34.66 -4.93
C ASP A 30 24.02 33.63 -5.61
N ARG A 31 24.10 33.49 -6.94
CA ARG A 31 23.30 32.50 -7.68
C ARG A 31 23.59 31.08 -7.24
N ALA A 32 24.87 30.73 -7.08
CA ALA A 32 25.27 29.40 -6.61
C ALA A 32 24.70 29.08 -5.21
N GLN A 33 24.68 30.07 -4.30
CA GLN A 33 24.08 29.91 -2.97
C GLN A 33 22.56 29.72 -3.04
N ALA A 34 21.86 30.51 -3.84
CA ALA A 34 20.41 30.37 -4.01
C ALA A 34 20.03 29.04 -4.68
N VAL A 35 20.83 28.55 -5.63
CA VAL A 35 20.64 27.22 -6.23
C VAL A 35 20.78 26.12 -5.19
N ALA A 36 21.80 26.18 -4.31
CA ALA A 36 21.95 25.21 -3.23
C ALA A 36 20.72 25.23 -2.29
N LEU A 37 20.24 26.41 -1.91
CA LEU A 37 19.03 26.57 -1.09
C LEU A 37 17.76 26.06 -1.79
N TYR A 38 17.66 26.24 -3.11
CA TYR A 38 16.57 25.68 -3.91
C TYR A 38 16.56 24.15 -3.93
N GLU A 39 17.71 23.50 -3.81
CA GLU A 39 17.81 22.04 -3.87
C GLU A 39 17.63 21.37 -2.51
N THR A 40 18.20 21.95 -1.45
CA THR A 40 18.21 21.34 -0.12
C THR A 40 17.17 21.93 0.82
N GLY A 41 16.58 23.07 0.47
CA GLY A 41 15.60 23.75 1.30
C GLY A 41 14.25 23.03 1.37
N GLY A 42 13.51 23.30 2.45
CA GLY A 42 12.11 22.91 2.56
C GLY A 42 11.21 23.68 1.57
N PRO A 43 9.89 23.45 1.62
CA PRO A 43 8.95 24.00 0.63
C PRO A 43 9.02 25.53 0.50
N THR A 44 9.09 26.25 1.61
CA THR A 44 9.12 27.72 1.60
C THR A 44 10.48 28.27 1.19
N MET A 45 11.59 27.65 1.63
CA MET A 45 12.94 27.96 1.12
C MET A 45 13.07 27.73 -0.37
N THR A 46 12.53 26.61 -0.86
CA THR A 46 12.52 26.27 -2.29
C THR A 46 11.79 27.33 -3.09
N ASN A 47 10.60 27.75 -2.64
CA ASN A 47 9.81 28.77 -3.33
C ASN A 47 10.47 30.15 -3.29
N ALA A 48 11.05 30.54 -2.16
CA ALA A 48 11.77 31.81 -2.03
C ALA A 48 13.03 31.84 -2.90
N ALA A 49 13.83 30.78 -2.89
CA ALA A 49 15.02 30.64 -3.74
C ALA A 49 14.64 30.62 -5.22
N ARG A 50 13.57 29.92 -5.61
CA ARG A 50 13.03 29.95 -6.99
C ARG A 50 12.68 31.37 -7.41
N LYS A 51 11.93 32.11 -6.57
CA LYS A 51 11.56 33.50 -6.87
C LYS A 51 12.79 34.37 -7.05
N ALA A 52 13.77 34.25 -6.16
CA ALA A 52 15.04 34.98 -6.23
C ALA A 52 15.84 34.66 -7.50
N LEU A 53 15.89 33.38 -7.91
CA LEU A 53 16.59 32.94 -9.12
C LEU A 53 15.92 33.38 -10.43
N LEU A 54 14.60 33.62 -10.40
CA LEU A 54 13.84 34.16 -11.53
C LEU A 54 13.80 35.69 -11.55
N GLY A 55 14.19 36.34 -10.46
CA GLY A 55 14.18 37.79 -10.29
C GLY A 55 15.46 38.49 -10.74
N THR A 56 15.56 39.74 -10.33
CA THR A 56 16.72 40.61 -10.53
C THR A 56 17.87 40.28 -9.57
N ALA A 57 19.07 40.80 -9.85
CA ALA A 57 20.21 40.64 -8.94
C ALA A 57 19.97 41.26 -7.56
N ASP A 58 19.15 42.31 -7.47
CA ASP A 58 18.80 42.94 -6.19
C ASP A 58 17.85 42.06 -5.37
N GLU A 59 16.85 41.44 -6.01
CA GLU A 59 15.96 40.47 -5.35
C GLU A 59 16.71 39.22 -4.88
N LEU A 60 17.72 38.78 -5.64
CA LEU A 60 18.60 37.69 -5.24
C LEU A 60 19.44 38.05 -4.00
N ARG A 61 20.03 39.24 -3.96
CA ARG A 61 20.78 39.73 -2.80
C ARG A 61 19.88 39.92 -1.58
N GLU A 62 18.68 40.45 -1.76
CA GLU A 62 17.70 40.61 -0.68
C GLU A 62 17.31 39.24 -0.09
N PHE A 63 17.05 38.25 -0.95
CA PHE A 63 16.80 36.89 -0.50
C PHE A 63 17.95 36.31 0.33
N LEU A 64 19.20 36.46 -0.13
CA LEU A 64 20.36 35.94 0.59
C LEU A 64 20.68 36.72 1.86
N ALA A 65 20.36 38.02 1.91
CA ALA A 65 20.59 38.87 3.07
C ALA A 65 19.58 38.62 4.19
N THR A 66 18.28 38.50 3.86
CA THR A 66 17.21 38.43 4.85
C THR A 66 16.14 37.38 4.53
N GLY A 67 15.79 37.21 3.25
CA GLY A 67 14.70 36.30 2.84
C GLY A 67 14.90 34.83 3.23
N ARG A 68 16.15 34.33 3.21
CA ARG A 68 16.49 32.96 3.61
C ARG A 68 16.12 32.65 5.05
N GLN A 69 16.27 33.60 5.97
CA GLN A 69 15.95 33.36 7.38
C GLN A 69 14.43 33.22 7.55
N ASN A 70 13.66 34.10 6.92
CA ASN A 70 12.19 34.02 6.94
C ASN A 70 11.68 32.72 6.34
N ALA A 71 12.28 32.27 5.23
CA ALA A 71 11.95 30.99 4.63
C ALA A 71 12.31 29.81 5.57
N GLN A 72 13.50 29.82 6.16
CA GLN A 72 13.91 28.79 7.11
C GLN A 72 12.95 28.72 8.31
N ASP A 73 12.63 29.86 8.91
CA ASP A 73 11.72 29.93 10.06
C ASP A 73 10.32 29.40 9.69
N ASN A 74 9.84 29.67 8.45
CA ASN A 74 8.56 29.13 7.97
C ASN A 74 8.59 27.63 7.69
N ASP A 75 9.70 27.09 7.15
CA ASP A 75 9.88 25.64 6.98
C ASP A 75 9.95 24.92 8.33
N GLU A 76 10.66 25.50 9.30
CA GLU A 76 10.73 24.98 10.68
C GLU A 76 9.35 25.00 11.34
N ARG A 77 8.58 26.09 11.19
CA ARG A 77 7.17 26.15 11.63
C ARG A 77 6.33 25.05 11.01
N LEU A 78 6.45 24.82 9.70
CA LEU A 78 5.72 23.77 8.99
C LEU A 78 6.05 22.37 9.53
N LEU A 79 7.32 22.10 9.85
CA LEU A 79 7.72 20.82 10.48
C LEU A 79 7.09 20.64 11.86
N VAL A 80 6.97 21.73 12.64
CA VAL A 80 6.30 21.68 13.94
C VAL A 80 4.78 21.54 13.79
N ASP A 81 4.15 22.20 12.81
CA ASP A 81 2.72 22.00 12.48
C ASP A 81 2.44 20.56 12.07
N GLN A 82 3.33 19.91 11.33
CA GLN A 82 3.22 18.50 10.98
C GLN A 82 3.35 17.59 12.21
N ALA A 83 4.32 17.88 13.09
CA ALA A 83 4.46 17.17 14.35
C ALA A 83 3.22 17.37 15.26
N LEU A 84 2.64 18.57 15.29
CA LEU A 84 1.41 18.88 15.99
C LEU A 84 0.23 18.07 15.43
N ALA A 85 0.10 17.96 14.10
CA ALA A 85 -0.99 17.23 13.48
C ALA A 85 -0.92 15.71 13.77
N ALA A 86 0.26 15.12 13.61
CA ALA A 86 0.48 13.68 13.69
C ALA A 86 0.83 13.15 15.10
N GLY A 87 1.27 14.03 16.01
CA GLY A 87 1.80 13.65 17.31
C GLY A 87 0.76 13.18 18.33
N GLY A 88 1.25 12.49 19.36
CA GLY A 88 0.47 12.17 20.56
C GLY A 88 0.23 13.41 21.44
N PRO A 89 -0.48 13.25 22.58
CA PRO A 89 -0.86 14.36 23.45
C PRO A 89 0.32 15.24 23.92
N ILE A 90 1.48 14.63 24.19
CA ILE A 90 2.66 15.34 24.69
C ILE A 90 3.36 16.08 23.55
N VAL A 91 3.57 15.42 22.40
CA VAL A 91 4.08 16.09 21.19
C VAL A 91 3.18 17.27 20.81
N LYS A 92 1.86 17.11 20.86
CA LYS A 92 0.91 18.18 20.54
C LYS A 92 1.06 19.40 21.45
N ARG A 93 1.08 19.17 22.75
CA ARG A 93 1.25 20.24 23.75
C ARG A 93 2.57 20.98 23.54
N ASP A 94 3.66 20.25 23.37
CA ASP A 94 5.01 20.83 23.31
C ASP A 94 5.26 21.52 21.95
N ALA A 95 4.72 20.96 20.86
CA ALA A 95 4.71 21.61 19.54
C ALA A 95 3.92 22.92 19.57
N GLN A 96 2.71 22.95 20.16
CA GLN A 96 1.92 24.18 20.28
C GLN A 96 2.68 25.24 21.08
N LYS A 97 3.29 24.84 22.21
CA LYS A 97 4.13 25.74 23.01
C LYS A 97 5.28 26.33 22.20
N ALA A 98 5.92 25.54 21.35
CA ALA A 98 6.99 26.01 20.47
C ALA A 98 6.46 27.01 19.42
N LEU A 99 5.29 26.74 18.82
CA LEU A 99 4.65 27.63 17.83
C LEU A 99 4.17 28.97 18.40
N ASP A 100 3.77 28.98 19.68
CA ASP A 100 3.40 30.18 20.44
C ASP A 100 4.62 31.01 20.88
N GLY A 101 5.83 30.44 20.78
CA GLY A 101 7.09 31.03 21.18
C GLY A 101 7.85 31.74 20.06
N THR A 102 9.17 31.77 20.21
CA THR A 102 10.12 32.36 19.26
C THR A 102 10.64 31.33 18.25
N PRO A 103 11.26 31.74 17.13
CA PRO A 103 11.96 30.81 16.23
C PRO A 103 13.01 29.93 16.93
N ASP A 104 13.64 30.42 18.00
CA ASP A 104 14.57 29.60 18.79
C ASP A 104 13.87 28.50 19.59
N ASP A 105 12.65 28.75 20.06
CA ASP A 105 11.82 27.73 20.73
C ASP A 105 11.41 26.62 19.74
N ILE A 106 11.08 26.99 18.50
CA ILE A 106 10.80 26.05 17.40
C ILE A 106 12.02 25.18 17.11
N ARG A 107 13.20 25.78 16.95
CA ARG A 107 14.45 25.04 16.73
C ARG A 107 14.82 24.14 17.88
N ALA A 108 14.69 24.61 19.13
CA ALA A 108 14.94 23.80 20.31
C ALA A 108 14.00 22.60 20.37
N PHE A 109 12.72 22.78 20.03
CA PHE A 109 11.77 21.68 19.92
C PHE A 109 12.16 20.70 18.81
N LEU A 110 12.45 21.15 17.59
CA LEU A 110 12.83 20.26 16.48
C LEU A 110 14.15 19.51 16.75
N ALA A 111 15.11 20.15 17.39
CA ALA A 111 16.44 19.57 17.64
C ALA A 111 16.41 18.46 18.69
N THR A 112 15.63 18.62 19.77
CA THR A 112 15.62 17.67 20.90
C THR A 112 14.24 17.45 21.50
N GLY A 113 13.43 18.52 21.62
CA GLY A 113 12.12 18.45 22.27
C GLY A 113 11.17 17.43 21.64
N LEU A 114 11.12 17.35 20.31
CA LEU A 114 10.24 16.44 19.57
C LEU A 114 10.53 14.97 19.92
N GLN A 115 11.81 14.60 20.00
CA GLN A 115 12.18 13.23 20.37
C GLN A 115 11.76 12.93 21.81
N VAL A 116 12.07 13.82 22.75
CA VAL A 116 11.69 13.64 24.16
C VAL A 116 10.17 13.52 24.32
N SER A 117 9.40 14.39 23.64
CA SER A 117 7.95 14.33 23.68
C SER A 117 7.40 13.03 23.08
N ARG A 118 8.00 12.52 22.00
CA ARG A 118 7.62 11.21 21.41
C ARG A 118 7.89 10.06 22.36
N GLU A 119 9.03 10.04 23.03
CA GLU A 119 9.38 8.99 23.99
C GLU A 119 8.39 8.95 25.17
N ILE A 120 7.92 10.12 25.63
CA ILE A 120 6.89 10.21 26.68
C ILE A 120 5.52 9.78 26.15
N ASP A 121 5.16 10.13 24.91
CA ASP A 121 3.93 9.63 24.29
C ASP A 121 3.95 8.11 24.11
N GLU A 122 5.09 7.52 23.73
CA GLU A 122 5.27 6.08 23.65
C GLU A 122 5.18 5.42 25.04
N ASP A 123 5.81 5.98 26.07
CA ASP A 123 5.64 5.53 27.46
C ASP A 123 4.15 5.49 27.84
N LEU A 124 3.39 6.53 27.49
CA LEU A 124 1.96 6.59 27.74
C LEU A 124 1.21 5.48 26.98
N LEU A 125 1.52 5.25 25.70
CA LEU A 125 0.90 4.20 24.89
C LEU A 125 1.21 2.81 25.43
N VAL A 126 2.45 2.55 25.85
CA VAL A 126 2.82 1.26 26.47
C VAL A 126 2.08 1.06 27.79
N ASN A 127 1.97 2.09 28.64
CA ASN A 127 1.19 2.02 29.87
C ASN A 127 -0.32 1.80 29.61
N GLN A 128 -0.87 2.43 28.57
CA GLN A 128 -2.26 2.19 28.15
C GLN A 128 -2.46 0.74 27.69
N ALA A 129 -1.55 0.22 26.86
CA ALA A 129 -1.57 -1.16 26.42
C ALA A 129 -1.45 -2.14 27.60
N MET A 130 -0.58 -1.86 28.58
CA MET A 130 -0.46 -2.64 29.81
C MET A 130 -1.76 -2.65 30.62
N SER A 131 -2.41 -1.49 30.78
CA SER A 131 -3.64 -1.36 31.56
C SER A 131 -4.80 -2.14 30.93
N ALA A 132 -4.98 -2.01 29.61
CA ALA A 132 -6.06 -2.65 28.87
C ALA A 132 -5.80 -4.12 28.50
N GLY A 133 -4.52 -4.53 28.45
CA GLY A 133 -4.09 -5.82 27.94
C GLY A 133 -4.29 -7.00 28.89
N GLY A 134 -4.20 -8.20 28.32
CA GLY A 134 -4.16 -9.46 29.07
C GLY A 134 -2.81 -9.69 29.76
N PRO A 135 -2.64 -10.84 30.46
CA PRO A 135 -1.41 -11.15 31.18
C PRO A 135 -0.15 -11.16 30.31
N GLY A 136 -0.23 -11.62 29.06
CA GLY A 136 0.87 -11.60 28.10
C GLY A 136 1.27 -10.19 27.71
N VAL A 137 0.30 -9.37 27.31
CA VAL A 137 0.52 -7.94 27.02
C VAL A 137 1.12 -7.21 28.23
N LYS A 138 0.61 -7.47 29.45
CA LYS A 138 1.14 -6.86 30.68
C LYS A 138 2.62 -7.19 30.91
N ARG A 139 3.00 -8.46 30.73
CA ARG A 139 4.41 -8.87 30.87
C ARG A 139 5.29 -8.24 29.80
N ALA A 140 4.86 -8.28 28.54
CA ALA A 140 5.63 -7.72 27.42
C ALA A 140 5.79 -6.20 27.55
N ALA A 141 4.72 -5.49 27.92
CA ALA A 141 4.75 -4.06 28.18
C ALA A 141 5.67 -3.71 29.37
N GLN A 142 5.70 -4.53 30.42
CA GLN A 142 6.60 -4.30 31.56
C GLN A 142 8.07 -4.43 31.14
N ILE A 143 8.40 -5.46 30.37
CA ILE A 143 9.74 -5.65 29.82
C ILE A 143 10.15 -4.43 28.98
N ALA A 144 9.24 -3.91 28.16
CA ALA A 144 9.49 -2.73 27.35
C ALA A 144 9.71 -1.46 28.20
N LEU A 145 8.91 -1.24 29.25
CA LEU A 145 9.07 -0.11 30.17
C LEU A 145 10.34 -0.18 31.03
N ASP A 146 10.79 -1.39 31.37
CA ASP A 146 12.05 -1.61 32.10
C ASP A 146 13.29 -1.47 31.19
N GLY A 147 13.09 -1.40 29.87
CA GLY A 147 14.12 -1.29 28.85
C GLY A 147 14.43 0.14 28.42
N THR A 148 14.92 0.25 27.18
CA THR A 148 15.27 1.49 26.50
C THR A 148 14.08 2.08 25.73
N PRO A 149 14.14 3.34 25.26
CA PRO A 149 13.14 3.87 24.34
C PRO A 149 12.96 3.02 23.07
N ALA A 150 14.03 2.39 22.57
CA ALA A 150 13.94 1.49 21.43
C ALA A 150 13.10 0.23 21.73
N ASP A 151 13.18 -0.31 22.96
CA ASP A 151 12.39 -1.47 23.38
C ASP A 151 10.88 -1.13 23.45
N ARG A 152 10.55 0.09 23.90
CA ARG A 152 9.16 0.59 23.88
C ARG A 152 8.63 0.76 22.46
N HIS A 153 9.45 1.32 21.60
CA HIS A 153 9.12 1.48 20.19
C HIS A 153 8.90 0.12 19.51
N GLU A 154 9.81 -0.84 19.71
CA GLU A 154 9.70 -2.20 19.15
C GLU A 154 8.46 -2.93 19.67
N PHE A 155 8.15 -2.78 20.97
CA PHE A 155 6.92 -3.31 21.54
C PHE A 155 5.69 -2.70 20.87
N LEU A 156 5.61 -1.38 20.68
CA LEU A 156 4.47 -0.76 20.02
C LEU A 156 4.36 -1.14 18.54
N GLN A 157 5.48 -1.31 17.84
CA GLN A 157 5.48 -1.68 16.42
C GLN A 157 5.06 -3.14 16.18
N THR A 158 5.57 -4.08 16.98
CA THR A 158 5.38 -5.51 16.71
C THR A 158 5.07 -6.33 17.96
N GLY A 159 5.72 -6.04 19.09
CA GLY A 159 5.58 -6.83 20.32
C GLY A 159 4.17 -6.86 20.91
N LEU A 160 3.42 -5.76 20.79
CA LEU A 160 2.05 -5.64 21.27
C LEU A 160 1.12 -6.59 20.53
N ALA A 161 1.21 -6.64 19.21
CA ALA A 161 0.39 -7.52 18.38
C ALA A 161 0.68 -8.99 18.68
N GLN A 162 1.95 -9.35 18.88
CA GLN A 162 2.36 -10.70 19.26
C GLN A 162 1.84 -11.07 20.66
N ALA A 163 2.00 -10.19 21.65
CA ALA A 163 1.54 -10.46 23.00
C ALA A 163 0.00 -10.56 23.08
N GLN A 164 -0.72 -9.76 22.31
CA GLN A 164 -2.17 -9.88 22.13
C GLN A 164 -2.54 -11.22 21.49
N ALA A 165 -1.78 -11.66 20.48
CA ALA A 165 -2.01 -12.94 19.83
C ALA A 165 -1.84 -14.12 20.79
N ASP A 166 -0.82 -14.06 21.65
CA ASP A 166 -0.58 -15.06 22.69
C ASP A 166 -1.72 -15.08 23.72
N ASP A 167 -2.16 -13.90 24.18
CA ASP A 167 -3.31 -13.76 25.09
C ASP A 167 -4.61 -14.27 24.47
N ASP A 168 -4.86 -13.99 23.19
CA ASP A 168 -6.03 -14.50 22.45
C ASP A 168 -6.00 -16.03 22.37
N ARG A 169 -4.83 -16.66 22.09
CA ARG A 169 -4.70 -18.13 22.10
C ARG A 169 -4.95 -18.75 23.47
N VAL A 170 -4.48 -18.10 24.53
CA VAL A 170 -4.80 -18.52 25.91
C VAL A 170 -6.31 -18.39 26.18
N ARG A 171 -6.93 -17.27 25.78
CA ARG A 171 -8.38 -17.07 25.93
C ARG A 171 -9.18 -18.13 25.17
N ALA A 172 -8.75 -18.50 23.96
CA ALA A 172 -9.41 -19.55 23.19
C ALA A 172 -9.34 -20.91 23.92
N THR A 173 -8.19 -21.24 24.51
CA THR A 173 -8.01 -22.45 25.32
C THR A 173 -8.92 -22.46 26.56
N GLN A 174 -9.12 -21.30 27.20
CA GLN A 174 -10.04 -21.16 28.34
C GLN A 174 -11.50 -21.36 27.92
N VAL A 175 -11.91 -20.77 26.80
CA VAL A 175 -13.25 -20.95 26.23
C VAL A 175 -13.51 -22.42 25.89
N MET A 176 -12.54 -23.11 25.29
CA MET A 176 -12.60 -24.55 25.02
C MET A 176 -12.77 -25.38 26.30
N SER A 177 -12.04 -25.03 27.37
CA SER A 177 -12.08 -25.78 28.63
C SER A 177 -13.42 -25.65 29.36
N ALA A 178 -14.14 -24.54 29.15
CA ALA A 178 -15.45 -24.30 29.74
C ALA A 178 -16.62 -24.77 28.85
N GLY A 179 -16.38 -24.96 27.55
CA GLY A 179 -17.38 -25.31 26.56
C GLY A 179 -17.69 -26.81 26.48
N GLY A 180 -18.70 -27.16 25.69
CA GLY A 180 -19.01 -28.55 25.34
C GLY A 180 -18.23 -29.05 24.12
N PRO A 181 -18.59 -30.24 23.59
CA PRO A 181 -17.90 -30.85 22.45
C PRO A 181 -17.78 -29.96 21.21
N GLU A 182 -18.83 -29.21 20.86
CA GLU A 182 -18.82 -28.34 19.68
C GLU A 182 -17.86 -27.17 19.88
N VAL A 183 -17.88 -26.53 21.06
CA VAL A 183 -16.93 -25.44 21.40
C VAL A 183 -15.49 -25.95 21.39
N HIS A 184 -15.27 -27.17 21.88
CA HIS A 184 -13.93 -27.76 21.91
C HIS A 184 -13.40 -28.01 20.49
N ALA A 185 -14.22 -28.58 19.60
CA ALA A 185 -13.85 -28.82 18.21
C ALA A 185 -13.58 -27.51 17.45
N ALA A 186 -14.48 -26.53 17.61
CA ALA A 186 -14.37 -25.20 17.04
C ALA A 186 -13.08 -24.47 17.48
N GLY A 187 -12.76 -24.53 18.77
CA GLY A 187 -11.55 -23.90 19.30
C GLY A 187 -10.26 -24.60 18.84
N GLN A 188 -10.28 -25.93 18.73
CA GLN A 188 -9.13 -26.70 18.22
C GLN A 188 -8.82 -26.36 16.77
N GLN A 189 -9.87 -26.24 15.95
CA GLN A 189 -9.76 -25.76 14.57
C GLN A 189 -9.15 -24.35 14.53
N ALA A 190 -9.68 -23.42 15.32
CA ALA A 190 -9.17 -22.05 15.36
C ALA A 190 -7.70 -21.96 15.81
N LEU A 191 -7.30 -22.72 16.83
CA LEU A 191 -5.91 -22.75 17.32
C LEU A 191 -4.93 -23.33 16.31
N SER A 192 -5.38 -24.23 15.42
CA SER A 192 -4.57 -24.78 14.32
C SER A 192 -4.37 -23.81 13.15
N GLY A 193 -5.16 -22.73 13.11
CA GLY A 193 -5.10 -21.69 12.10
C GLY A 193 -4.26 -20.47 12.49
N THR A 194 -4.51 -19.36 11.79
CA THR A 194 -3.85 -18.08 12.04
C THR A 194 -4.46 -17.37 13.25
N ILE A 195 -3.91 -16.22 13.63
CA ILE A 195 -4.49 -15.44 14.73
C ILE A 195 -5.88 -14.87 14.38
N GLU A 196 -6.14 -14.62 13.09
CA GLU A 196 -7.45 -14.21 12.59
C GLU A 196 -8.50 -15.30 12.86
N ASP A 197 -8.15 -16.58 12.69
CA ASP A 197 -9.04 -17.71 12.99
C ASP A 197 -9.38 -17.78 14.49
N VAL A 198 -8.37 -17.59 15.35
CA VAL A 198 -8.55 -17.53 16.82
C VAL A 198 -9.44 -16.35 17.21
N ARG A 199 -9.22 -15.17 16.63
CA ARG A 199 -10.01 -13.97 16.92
C ARG A 199 -11.45 -14.10 16.43
N TYR A 200 -11.67 -14.70 15.26
CA TYR A 200 -13.01 -15.01 14.76
C TYR A 200 -13.73 -16.01 15.66
N PHE A 201 -13.01 -17.02 16.17
CA PHE A 201 -13.56 -17.94 17.15
C PHE A 201 -14.00 -17.23 18.43
N LEU A 202 -13.14 -16.38 18.98
CA LEU A 202 -13.44 -15.66 20.22
C LEU A 202 -14.56 -14.63 20.07
N SER A 203 -14.78 -14.07 18.89
CA SER A 203 -15.79 -13.02 18.66
C SER A 203 -17.13 -13.56 18.19
N VAL A 204 -17.14 -14.58 17.33
CA VAL A 204 -18.34 -15.09 16.66
C VAL A 204 -18.51 -16.59 16.90
N TRP A 205 -17.53 -17.41 16.50
CA TRP A 205 -17.76 -18.84 16.33
C TRP A 205 -17.93 -19.61 17.65
N SER A 206 -17.28 -19.18 18.73
CA SER A 206 -17.45 -19.79 20.06
C SER A 206 -18.89 -19.71 20.56
N GLY A 207 -19.60 -18.61 20.27
CA GLY A 207 -21.02 -18.46 20.60
C GLY A 207 -21.92 -19.38 19.76
N VAL A 208 -21.60 -19.53 18.47
CA VAL A 208 -22.29 -20.47 17.57
C VAL A 208 -22.13 -21.90 18.09
N ALA A 209 -20.90 -22.30 18.42
CA ALA A 209 -20.60 -23.62 18.93
C ALA A 209 -21.27 -23.90 20.29
N ALA A 210 -21.27 -22.91 21.21
CA ALA A 210 -21.94 -23.05 22.50
C ALA A 210 -23.47 -23.16 22.38
N ALA A 211 -24.06 -22.45 21.40
CA ALA A 211 -25.47 -22.61 21.06
C ALA A 211 -25.73 -24.03 20.49
N GLY A 212 -24.82 -24.58 19.69
CA GLY A 212 -24.87 -25.95 19.20
C GLY A 212 -24.83 -26.99 20.34
N ASP A 213 -23.91 -26.83 21.30
CA ASP A 213 -23.86 -27.69 22.50
C ASP A 213 -25.18 -27.68 23.29
N THR A 214 -25.76 -26.48 23.44
CA THR A 214 -27.05 -26.28 24.13
C THR A 214 -28.20 -26.95 23.36
N GLU A 215 -28.23 -26.79 22.03
CA GLU A 215 -29.20 -27.40 21.15
C GLU A 215 -29.13 -28.93 21.21
N ILE A 216 -27.94 -29.52 21.04
CA ILE A 216 -27.74 -30.97 21.10
C ILE A 216 -28.25 -31.52 22.42
N THR A 217 -27.94 -30.85 23.53
CA THR A 217 -28.40 -31.23 24.87
C THR A 217 -29.93 -31.19 24.97
N ALA A 218 -30.55 -30.08 24.53
CA ALA A 218 -31.99 -29.89 24.62
C ALA A 218 -32.77 -30.87 23.73
N VAL A 219 -32.32 -31.09 22.48
CA VAL A 219 -32.92 -32.04 21.55
C VAL A 219 -32.73 -33.47 22.04
N THR A 220 -31.56 -33.80 22.59
CA THR A 220 -31.29 -35.10 23.23
C THR A 220 -32.26 -35.35 24.39
N HIS A 221 -32.49 -34.36 25.25
CA HIS A 221 -33.44 -34.47 26.35
C HIS A 221 -34.86 -34.76 25.84
N GLN A 222 -35.33 -34.03 24.81
CA GLN A 222 -36.64 -34.26 24.23
C GLN A 222 -36.77 -35.65 23.58
N ARG A 223 -35.72 -36.12 22.90
CA ARG A 223 -35.65 -37.49 22.37
C ARG A 223 -35.82 -38.53 23.48
N ASP A 224 -35.17 -38.34 24.63
CA ASP A 224 -35.25 -39.28 25.75
C ASP A 224 -36.61 -39.24 26.44
N LEU A 225 -37.23 -38.06 26.55
CA LEU A 225 -38.63 -37.93 26.97
C LEU A 225 -39.59 -38.67 26.02
N ALA A 226 -39.42 -38.51 24.70
CA ALA A 226 -40.23 -39.21 23.72
C ALA A 226 -40.10 -40.73 23.85
N ARG A 227 -38.87 -41.25 24.00
CA ARG A 227 -38.60 -42.68 24.23
C ARG A 227 -39.24 -43.20 25.52
N LYS A 228 -39.12 -42.44 26.61
CA LYS A 228 -39.71 -42.81 27.91
C LYS A 228 -41.23 -42.83 27.83
N ALA A 229 -41.85 -41.79 27.28
CA ALA A 229 -43.30 -41.73 27.09
C ALA A 229 -43.79 -42.88 26.20
N ALA A 230 -43.03 -43.23 25.16
CA ALA A 230 -43.35 -44.36 24.29
C ALA A 230 -43.32 -45.71 25.02
N ALA A 231 -42.32 -45.94 25.87
CA ALA A 231 -42.24 -47.15 26.69
C ALA A 231 -43.41 -47.33 27.66
N PHE A 232 -44.04 -46.23 28.09
CA PHE A 232 -45.24 -46.23 28.94
C PHE A 232 -46.56 -46.03 28.17
N HIS A 233 -46.53 -46.09 26.83
CA HIS A 233 -47.69 -45.89 25.96
C HIS A 233 -48.40 -44.52 26.11
N PHE A 234 -47.70 -43.47 26.56
CA PHE A 234 -48.23 -42.11 26.67
C PHE A 234 -48.11 -41.35 25.34
N LYS A 235 -49.00 -41.66 24.39
CA LYS A 235 -48.97 -41.14 23.01
C LYS A 235 -48.84 -39.62 22.91
N ALA A 236 -49.69 -38.87 23.60
CA ALA A 236 -49.67 -37.40 23.56
C ALA A 236 -48.36 -36.80 24.09
N GLN A 237 -47.76 -37.40 25.13
CA GLN A 237 -46.48 -36.93 25.67
C GLN A 237 -45.33 -37.24 24.72
N ALA A 238 -45.34 -38.42 24.09
CA ALA A 238 -44.32 -38.78 23.11
C ALA A 238 -44.36 -37.86 21.88
N GLN A 239 -45.56 -37.53 21.40
CA GLN A 239 -45.75 -36.55 20.32
C GLN A 239 -45.28 -35.15 20.71
N ALA A 240 -45.70 -34.63 21.87
CA ALA A 240 -45.29 -33.31 22.33
C ALA A 240 -43.76 -33.16 22.48
N ALA A 241 -43.08 -34.22 22.93
CA ALA A 241 -41.62 -34.23 23.03
C ALA A 241 -40.95 -34.25 21.64
N ALA A 242 -41.47 -35.04 20.69
CA ALA A 242 -40.97 -35.05 19.30
C ALA A 242 -41.17 -33.69 18.61
N ASP A 243 -42.33 -33.06 18.78
CA ASP A 243 -42.63 -31.73 18.24
C ASP A 243 -41.71 -30.66 18.85
N SER A 244 -41.44 -30.75 20.16
CA SER A 244 -40.50 -29.87 20.85
C SER A 244 -39.07 -30.03 20.34
N ALA A 245 -38.61 -31.27 20.10
CA ALA A 245 -37.30 -31.54 19.50
C ALA A 245 -37.18 -30.90 18.11
N ALA A 246 -38.21 -31.06 17.26
CA ALA A 246 -38.25 -30.47 15.93
C ALA A 246 -38.26 -28.93 15.99
N LYS A 247 -39.00 -28.34 16.92
CA LYS A 247 -39.06 -26.89 17.11
C LYS A 247 -37.71 -26.33 17.54
N LEU A 248 -37.04 -26.94 18.52
CA LEU A 248 -35.71 -26.51 18.98
C LEU A 248 -34.71 -26.47 17.82
N ALA A 249 -34.68 -27.52 17.00
CA ALA A 249 -33.82 -27.58 15.83
C ALA A 249 -34.17 -26.53 14.77
N SER A 250 -35.46 -26.22 14.60
CA SER A 250 -35.91 -25.15 13.68
C SER A 250 -35.51 -23.76 14.17
N ASP A 251 -35.67 -23.49 15.48
CA ASP A 251 -35.33 -22.20 16.07
C ASP A 251 -33.81 -21.93 15.98
N ALA A 252 -32.98 -22.95 16.23
CA ALA A 252 -31.52 -22.84 16.13
C ALA A 252 -31.05 -22.54 14.69
N ARG A 253 -31.65 -23.19 13.68
CA ARG A 253 -31.37 -22.88 12.26
C ARG A 253 -31.72 -21.45 11.91
N LYS A 254 -32.86 -20.95 12.41
CA LYS A 254 -33.27 -19.57 12.21
C LYS A 254 -32.27 -18.60 12.84
N ALA A 255 -31.84 -18.85 14.07
CA ALA A 255 -30.84 -18.02 14.73
C ALA A 255 -29.51 -17.98 13.97
N ASN A 256 -29.11 -19.11 13.37
CA ASN A 256 -27.92 -19.16 12.52
C ASN A 256 -28.09 -18.33 11.24
N ALA A 257 -29.24 -18.44 10.56
CA ALA A 257 -29.56 -17.62 9.38
C ALA A 257 -29.56 -16.12 9.72
N ASP A 258 -30.21 -15.72 10.81
CA ASP A 258 -30.26 -14.31 11.26
C ASP A 258 -28.85 -13.76 11.57
N ARG A 259 -27.92 -14.60 12.05
CA ARG A 259 -26.52 -14.22 12.25
C ARG A 259 -25.80 -14.00 10.92
N LEU A 260 -25.97 -14.91 9.97
CA LEU A 260 -25.37 -14.82 8.64
C LEU A 260 -25.85 -13.58 7.89
N ASP A 261 -27.14 -13.24 7.98
CA ASP A 261 -27.69 -12.01 7.39
C ASP A 261 -27.04 -10.74 7.98
N LYS A 262 -26.77 -10.73 9.30
CA LYS A 262 -26.05 -9.61 9.93
C LYS A 262 -24.59 -9.53 9.49
N GLN A 263 -23.94 -10.68 9.35
CA GLN A 263 -22.55 -10.75 8.88
C GLN A 263 -22.44 -10.26 7.43
N LEU A 264 -23.40 -10.63 6.59
CA LEU A 264 -23.53 -10.14 5.21
C LEU A 264 -23.65 -8.62 5.17
N ALA A 265 -24.60 -8.05 5.93
CA ALA A 265 -24.82 -6.61 5.95
C ALA A 265 -23.59 -5.83 6.46
N ALA A 266 -22.90 -6.36 7.48
CA ALA A 266 -21.66 -5.77 7.99
C ALA A 266 -20.52 -5.85 6.95
N GLY A 267 -20.39 -6.99 6.26
CA GLY A 267 -19.42 -7.18 5.18
C GLY A 267 -19.64 -6.22 4.03
N GLN A 268 -20.90 -6.04 3.58
CA GLN A 268 -21.28 -5.07 2.54
C GLN A 268 -20.88 -3.64 2.93
N ALA A 269 -21.21 -3.21 4.15
CA ALA A 269 -20.87 -1.87 4.62
C ALA A 269 -19.35 -1.65 4.68
N ALA A 270 -18.60 -2.65 5.13
CA ALA A 270 -17.14 -2.60 5.15
C ALA A 270 -16.53 -2.57 3.72
N GLY A 271 -17.07 -3.38 2.80
CA GLY A 271 -16.66 -3.41 1.40
C GLY A 271 -16.87 -2.06 0.71
N GLN A 272 -18.07 -1.49 0.82
CA GLN A 272 -18.40 -0.18 0.25
C GLN A 272 -17.51 0.94 0.80
N LYS A 273 -17.20 0.90 2.10
CA LYS A 273 -16.26 1.85 2.71
C LYS A 273 -14.86 1.70 2.12
N ALA A 274 -14.35 0.48 2.02
CA ALA A 274 -13.02 0.22 1.43
C ALA A 274 -12.96 0.62 -0.05
N ALA A 275 -14.04 0.42 -0.82
CA ALA A 275 -14.13 0.86 -2.20
C ALA A 275 -14.10 2.40 -2.32
N ALA A 276 -14.78 3.12 -1.42
CA ALA A 276 -14.73 4.58 -1.39
C ALA A 276 -13.31 5.10 -1.07
N GLU A 277 -12.63 4.51 -0.10
CA GLU A 277 -11.25 4.85 0.26
C GLU A 277 -10.27 4.57 -0.90
N ALA A 278 -10.43 3.44 -1.60
CA ALA A 278 -9.64 3.13 -2.78
C ALA A 278 -9.89 4.11 -3.93
N ALA A 279 -11.16 4.47 -4.19
CA ALA A 279 -11.51 5.43 -5.23
C ALA A 279 -10.94 6.84 -4.95
N GLU A 280 -10.90 7.26 -3.68
CA GLU A 280 -10.26 8.51 -3.27
C GLU A 280 -8.74 8.47 -3.49
N ALA A 281 -8.09 7.36 -3.12
CA ALA A 281 -6.66 7.16 -3.37
C ALA A 281 -6.32 7.18 -4.88
N ASP A 282 -7.15 6.55 -5.72
CA ASP A 282 -6.99 6.56 -7.17
C ASP A 282 -7.22 7.96 -7.76
N ALA A 283 -8.20 8.70 -7.26
CA ALA A 283 -8.46 10.08 -7.68
C ALA A 283 -7.27 11.00 -7.32
N ASP A 284 -6.70 10.84 -6.13
CA ASP A 284 -5.51 11.57 -5.69
C ASP A 284 -4.27 11.21 -6.51
N ALA A 285 -4.07 9.92 -6.79
CA ALA A 285 -2.98 9.45 -7.64
C ALA A 285 -3.11 10.03 -9.06
N LYS A 286 -4.33 10.04 -9.61
CA LYS A 286 -4.63 10.65 -10.91
C LYS A 286 -4.38 12.16 -10.89
N ALA A 287 -4.85 12.88 -9.87
CA ALA A 287 -4.64 14.31 -9.76
C ALA A 287 -3.15 14.67 -9.70
N LYS A 288 -2.35 13.91 -8.95
CA LYS A 288 -0.89 14.05 -8.90
C LYS A 288 -0.23 13.77 -10.25
N ALA A 289 -0.68 12.73 -10.95
CA ALA A 289 -0.18 12.40 -12.29
C ALA A 289 -0.53 13.47 -13.33
N ASP A 290 -1.76 13.97 -13.32
CA ASP A 290 -2.23 15.04 -14.20
C ASP A 290 -1.46 16.35 -13.93
N GLU A 291 -1.18 16.68 -12.66
CA GLU A 291 -0.35 17.82 -12.30
C GLU A 291 1.10 17.66 -12.74
N ALA A 292 1.69 16.47 -12.54
CA ALA A 292 3.03 16.19 -13.04
C ALA A 292 3.12 16.34 -14.56
N ALA A 293 2.11 15.87 -15.31
CA ALA A 293 2.04 16.03 -16.76
C ALA A 293 1.93 17.50 -17.19
N ARG A 294 1.16 18.33 -16.45
CA ARG A 294 1.09 19.78 -16.70
C ARG A 294 2.44 20.46 -16.49
N LEU A 295 3.16 20.11 -15.43
CA LEU A 295 4.48 20.67 -15.14
C LEU A 295 5.52 20.27 -16.22
N VAL A 296 5.46 19.03 -16.72
CA VAL A 296 6.28 18.60 -17.87
C VAL A 296 5.96 19.44 -19.11
N ALA A 297 4.68 19.58 -19.45
CA ALA A 297 4.26 20.35 -20.63
C ALA A 297 4.65 21.84 -20.53
N GLU A 298 4.53 22.45 -19.36
CA GLU A 298 4.95 23.83 -19.12
C GLU A 298 6.47 23.98 -19.28
N LYS A 299 7.27 23.07 -18.72
CA LYS A 299 8.73 23.08 -18.94
C LYS A 299 9.08 22.93 -20.43
N ASP A 300 8.37 22.09 -21.19
CA ASP A 300 8.65 21.91 -22.63
C ASP A 300 8.30 23.16 -23.43
N ARG A 301 7.19 23.81 -23.08
CA ARG A 301 6.80 25.11 -23.65
C ARG A 301 7.87 26.17 -23.38
N GLN A 302 8.33 26.28 -22.14
CA GLN A 302 9.37 27.24 -21.72
C GLN A 302 10.70 27.00 -22.45
N LEU A 303 11.14 25.74 -22.59
CA LEU A 303 12.35 25.42 -23.37
C LEU A 303 12.20 25.83 -24.83
N ALA A 304 11.05 25.56 -25.45
CA ALA A 304 10.78 25.92 -26.84
C ALA A 304 10.76 27.45 -27.06
N GLU A 305 10.12 28.19 -26.15
CA GLU A 305 10.07 29.66 -26.20
C GLU A 305 11.46 30.28 -26.01
N ALA A 306 12.27 29.75 -25.09
CA ALA A 306 13.61 30.22 -24.80
C ALA A 306 14.59 30.10 -25.99
N VAL A 307 14.37 29.15 -26.91
CA VAL A 307 15.22 28.97 -28.11
C VAL A 307 14.60 29.50 -29.39
N ALA A 308 13.34 29.93 -29.36
CA ALA A 308 12.63 30.36 -30.55
C ALA A 308 13.27 31.62 -31.18
N PRO A 309 13.41 31.68 -32.51
CA PRO A 309 13.93 32.87 -33.18
C PRO A 309 13.02 34.07 -32.93
N GLY A 310 13.58 35.17 -32.42
CA GLY A 310 12.85 36.42 -32.20
C GLY A 310 12.18 36.56 -30.83
N THR A 311 12.32 35.58 -29.93
CA THR A 311 11.94 35.76 -28.52
C THR A 311 12.72 36.90 -27.88
N ASP A 312 12.05 37.71 -27.07
CA ASP A 312 12.70 38.76 -26.28
C ASP A 312 13.81 38.14 -25.41
N PRO A 313 15.04 38.70 -25.38
CA PRO A 313 16.14 38.11 -24.62
C PRO A 313 15.86 37.95 -23.12
N ALA A 314 15.12 38.86 -22.50
CA ALA A 314 14.80 38.77 -21.08
C ALA A 314 13.76 37.67 -20.80
N LEU A 315 12.76 37.53 -21.69
CA LEU A 315 11.81 36.43 -21.64
C LEU A 315 12.51 35.08 -21.83
N ALA A 316 13.37 34.95 -22.85
CA ALA A 316 14.11 33.72 -23.12
C ALA A 316 14.98 33.27 -21.93
N LEU A 317 15.61 34.22 -21.23
CA LEU A 317 16.34 33.93 -19.99
C LEU A 317 15.42 33.50 -18.86
N THR A 318 14.24 34.12 -18.72
CA THR A 318 13.25 33.78 -17.68
C THR A 318 12.70 32.37 -17.85
N ASP A 319 12.33 32.01 -19.09
CA ASP A 319 11.84 30.67 -19.42
C ASP A 319 12.95 29.63 -19.31
N GLY A 320 14.16 29.96 -19.78
CA GLY A 320 15.35 29.12 -19.63
C GLY A 320 15.68 28.82 -18.16
N ARG A 321 15.62 29.83 -17.27
CA ARG A 321 15.81 29.63 -15.82
C ARG A 321 14.69 28.79 -15.23
N SER A 322 13.44 29.03 -15.60
CA SER A 322 12.28 28.27 -15.11
C SER A 322 12.38 26.79 -15.49
N ALA A 323 12.73 26.48 -16.73
CA ALA A 323 12.97 25.12 -17.19
C ALA A 323 14.17 24.48 -16.49
N ALA A 324 15.28 25.20 -16.34
CA ALA A 324 16.46 24.68 -15.64
C ALA A 324 16.16 24.37 -14.16
N LEU A 325 15.34 25.17 -13.47
CA LEU A 325 14.90 24.89 -12.09
C LEU A 325 14.04 23.62 -12.02
N TYR A 326 13.11 23.44 -12.96
CA TYR A 326 12.33 22.21 -13.06
C TYR A 326 13.25 20.99 -13.27
N LEU A 327 14.20 21.07 -14.20
CA LEU A 327 15.14 20.00 -14.51
C LEU A 327 16.07 19.70 -13.34
N LEU A 328 16.50 20.72 -12.59
CA LEU A 328 17.35 20.57 -11.42
C LEU A 328 16.71 19.68 -10.34
N ARG A 329 15.38 19.67 -10.19
CA ARG A 329 14.69 18.79 -9.23
C ARG A 329 14.23 17.46 -9.82
N ASN A 330 13.84 17.45 -11.10
CA ASN A 330 13.10 16.31 -11.67
C ASN A 330 13.88 15.48 -12.69
N ALA A 331 15.06 15.94 -13.14
CA ALA A 331 15.84 15.24 -14.16
C ALA A 331 16.87 14.24 -13.59
N GLY A 332 17.54 13.53 -14.50
CA GLY A 332 18.64 12.61 -14.19
C GLY A 332 19.92 13.32 -13.70
N PRO A 333 20.91 12.57 -13.18
CA PRO A 333 22.10 13.14 -12.55
C PRO A 333 22.90 14.12 -13.42
N ALA A 334 23.11 13.81 -14.70
CA ALA A 334 23.86 14.66 -15.61
C ALA A 334 23.09 15.94 -15.95
N VAL A 335 21.80 15.83 -16.25
CA VAL A 335 20.94 16.99 -16.52
C VAL A 335 20.83 17.89 -15.29
N ARG A 336 20.67 17.33 -14.08
CA ARG A 336 20.69 18.13 -12.83
C ARG A 336 22.02 18.85 -12.65
N THR A 337 23.14 18.18 -12.92
CA THR A 337 24.48 18.79 -12.81
C THR A 337 24.65 19.95 -13.80
N ALA A 338 24.22 19.76 -15.05
CA ALA A 338 24.25 20.79 -16.08
C ALA A 338 23.31 21.96 -15.75
N ALA A 339 22.09 21.69 -15.28
CA ALA A 339 21.14 22.71 -14.86
C ALA A 339 21.66 23.52 -13.65
N ARG A 340 22.27 22.86 -12.67
CA ARG A 340 22.93 23.53 -11.53
C ARG A 340 24.02 24.49 -11.99
N ALA A 341 24.91 24.03 -12.89
CA ALA A 341 25.99 24.84 -13.44
C ALA A 341 25.44 26.03 -14.24
N ALA A 342 24.39 25.82 -15.03
CA ALA A 342 23.73 26.86 -15.80
C ALA A 342 23.08 27.94 -14.91
N LEU A 343 22.37 27.52 -13.85
CA LEU A 343 21.70 28.43 -12.91
C LEU A 343 22.69 29.20 -12.03
N SER A 344 23.84 28.62 -11.73
CA SER A 344 24.92 29.27 -10.96
C SER A 344 25.83 30.16 -11.83
N GLY A 345 25.71 30.06 -13.14
CA GLY A 345 26.57 30.73 -14.13
C GLY A 345 26.05 32.08 -14.60
N THR A 346 26.67 32.58 -15.68
CA THR A 346 26.20 33.79 -16.38
C THR A 346 24.99 33.48 -17.25
N ASP A 347 24.38 34.52 -17.79
CA ASP A 347 23.23 34.40 -18.69
C ASP A 347 23.63 33.71 -20.02
N GLU A 348 24.89 33.84 -20.43
CA GLU A 348 25.48 33.08 -21.54
C GLU A 348 25.59 31.59 -21.21
N ASN A 349 25.96 31.21 -19.97
CA ASN A 349 26.00 29.80 -19.56
C ASN A 349 24.60 29.18 -19.61
N LEU A 350 23.59 29.91 -19.12
CA LEU A 350 22.20 29.47 -19.21
C LEU A 350 21.74 29.31 -20.66
N THR A 351 22.04 30.29 -21.51
CA THR A 351 21.69 30.23 -22.93
C THR A 351 22.37 29.05 -23.63
N ALA A 352 23.65 28.80 -23.33
CA ALA A 352 24.40 27.67 -23.87
C ALA A 352 23.82 26.32 -23.41
N PHE A 353 23.43 26.23 -22.13
CA PHE A 353 22.74 25.06 -21.58
C PHE A 353 21.44 24.78 -22.33
N VAL A 354 20.53 25.76 -22.40
CA VAL A 354 19.22 25.56 -23.03
C VAL A 354 19.35 25.21 -24.52
N ARG A 355 20.31 25.81 -25.25
CA ARG A 355 20.48 25.57 -26.69
C ARG A 355 21.19 24.27 -27.05
N THR A 356 22.12 23.79 -26.22
CA THR A 356 23.01 22.66 -26.58
C THR A 356 23.41 21.79 -25.40
N GLY A 357 23.62 22.39 -24.22
CA GLY A 357 24.07 21.65 -23.04
C GLY A 357 23.03 20.67 -22.50
N LEU A 358 21.73 20.97 -22.65
CA LEU A 358 20.64 20.10 -22.23
C LEU A 358 20.66 18.77 -23.00
N ASP A 359 20.75 18.80 -24.32
CA ASP A 359 20.81 17.58 -25.14
C ASP A 359 22.04 16.73 -24.79
N THR A 360 23.19 17.37 -24.55
CA THR A 360 24.42 16.67 -24.15
C THR A 360 24.25 15.96 -22.80
N ALA A 361 23.62 16.64 -21.83
CA ALA A 361 23.39 16.08 -20.51
C ALA A 361 22.31 15.00 -20.54
N GLN A 362 21.25 15.17 -21.33
CA GLN A 362 20.19 14.19 -21.52
C GLN A 362 20.74 12.92 -22.18
N GLU A 363 21.61 13.06 -23.19
CA GLU A 363 22.28 11.92 -23.80
C GLU A 363 23.15 11.15 -22.78
N ALA A 364 23.85 11.86 -21.89
CA ALA A 364 24.64 11.22 -20.84
C ALA A 364 23.76 10.42 -19.86
N ASP A 365 22.63 10.98 -19.43
CA ASP A 365 21.67 10.30 -18.56
C ASP A 365 21.00 9.10 -19.25
N ASP A 366 20.58 9.26 -20.51
CA ASP A 366 19.98 8.19 -21.30
C ASP A 366 20.98 7.03 -21.50
N ARG A 367 22.25 7.35 -21.81
CA ARG A 367 23.31 6.33 -21.93
C ARG A 367 23.62 5.66 -20.59
N ALA A 368 23.60 6.40 -19.48
CA ALA A 368 23.74 5.79 -18.16
C ALA A 368 22.59 4.81 -17.86
N ALA A 369 21.36 5.17 -18.23
CA ALA A 369 20.20 4.29 -18.09
C ALA A 369 20.33 3.01 -18.94
N VAL A 370 20.78 3.13 -20.20
CA VAL A 370 21.04 1.95 -21.05
C VAL A 370 22.22 1.12 -20.51
N THR A 371 23.25 1.75 -19.95
CA THR A 371 24.38 1.04 -19.31
C THR A 371 23.88 0.18 -18.14
N ALA A 372 23.00 0.71 -17.29
CA ALA A 372 22.41 -0.07 -16.20
C ALA A 372 21.61 -1.29 -16.73
N ILE A 373 20.93 -1.17 -17.87
CA ILE A 373 20.25 -2.30 -18.53
C ILE A 373 21.27 -3.31 -19.08
N ALA A 374 22.37 -2.84 -19.67
CA ALA A 374 23.43 -3.67 -20.22
C ALA A 374 24.20 -4.45 -19.14
N ASP A 375 24.35 -3.87 -17.95
CA ASP A 375 25.10 -4.48 -16.83
C ASP A 375 24.21 -5.34 -15.92
N GLY A 376 22.90 -5.11 -15.89
CA GLY A 376 21.96 -5.81 -15.01
C GLY A 376 21.75 -7.31 -15.32
N ASP A 377 20.85 -7.94 -14.54
CA ASP A 377 20.54 -9.37 -14.63
C ASP A 377 19.51 -9.73 -15.72
N GLY A 378 19.38 -8.86 -16.72
CA GLY A 378 18.47 -9.05 -17.85
C GLY A 378 18.89 -10.18 -18.79
N LYS A 379 18.00 -10.53 -19.73
CA LYS A 379 18.27 -11.55 -20.74
C LYS A 379 19.53 -11.21 -21.55
N PRO A 380 20.39 -12.17 -21.91
CA PRO A 380 21.61 -11.90 -22.68
C PRO A 380 21.37 -11.11 -23.97
N ALA A 381 20.28 -11.40 -24.68
CA ALA A 381 19.90 -10.68 -25.90
C ALA A 381 19.50 -9.21 -25.63
N LEU A 382 18.81 -8.93 -24.53
CA LEU A 382 18.50 -7.56 -24.09
C LEU A 382 19.78 -6.80 -23.71
N LYS A 383 20.69 -7.45 -22.98
CA LYS A 383 21.98 -6.86 -22.60
C LYS A 383 22.82 -6.53 -23.83
N GLN A 384 22.85 -7.44 -24.81
CA GLN A 384 23.54 -7.20 -26.08
C GLN A 384 22.89 -6.06 -26.87
N ALA A 385 21.56 -6.03 -26.98
CA ALA A 385 20.86 -4.94 -27.67
C ALA A 385 21.10 -3.57 -26.99
N ALA A 386 21.19 -3.55 -25.66
CA ALA A 386 21.58 -2.36 -24.91
C ALA A 386 23.02 -1.92 -25.25
N ALA A 387 23.98 -2.86 -25.28
CA ALA A 387 25.36 -2.59 -25.69
C ALA A 387 25.47 -2.07 -27.12
N ASP A 388 24.68 -2.64 -28.05
CA ASP A 388 24.63 -2.19 -29.44
C ASP A 388 24.02 -0.79 -29.56
N ALA A 389 22.97 -0.49 -28.79
CA ALA A 389 22.38 0.86 -28.71
C ALA A 389 23.37 1.88 -28.15
N LEU A 390 24.17 1.51 -27.12
CA LEU A 390 25.23 2.36 -26.57
C LEU A 390 26.33 2.66 -27.59
N ALA A 391 26.65 1.74 -28.49
CA ALA A 391 27.61 1.97 -29.57
C ALA A 391 27.04 2.88 -30.69
N GLY A 392 25.74 3.13 -30.70
CA GLY A 392 25.03 3.91 -31.70
C GLY A 392 24.86 5.40 -31.38
N THR A 393 24.06 6.04 -32.23
CA THR A 393 23.61 7.43 -32.09
C THR A 393 22.66 7.62 -30.91
N TRP A 394 22.53 8.84 -30.40
CA TRP A 394 21.56 9.14 -29.33
C TRP A 394 20.11 8.80 -29.72
N ALA A 395 19.74 8.93 -31.00
CA ALA A 395 18.42 8.50 -31.48
C ALA A 395 18.20 6.99 -31.28
N GLN A 396 19.23 6.17 -31.47
CA GLN A 396 19.16 4.71 -31.21
C GLN A 396 19.10 4.40 -29.71
N VAL A 397 19.81 5.15 -28.87
CA VAL A 397 19.70 5.06 -27.40
C VAL A 397 18.27 5.36 -26.94
N LYS A 398 17.67 6.46 -27.42
CA LYS A 398 16.28 6.84 -27.08
C LYS A 398 15.28 5.80 -27.56
N GLU A 399 15.44 5.30 -28.78
CA GLU A 399 14.56 4.27 -29.33
C GLU A 399 14.65 2.96 -28.55
N PHE A 400 15.86 2.57 -28.13
CA PHE A 400 16.05 1.42 -27.25
C PHE A 400 15.42 1.64 -25.87
N LEU A 401 15.58 2.81 -25.24
CA LEU A 401 14.91 3.09 -23.96
C LEU A 401 13.38 3.06 -24.08
N ARG A 402 12.84 3.54 -25.20
CA ARG A 402 11.39 3.56 -25.49
C ARG A 402 10.81 2.16 -25.69
N THR A 403 11.49 1.32 -26.46
CA THR A 403 10.94 0.02 -26.91
C THR A 403 11.47 -1.17 -26.13
N LYS A 404 12.68 -1.02 -25.57
CA LYS A 404 13.52 -2.10 -25.04
C LYS A 404 13.59 -3.27 -26.02
N GLN A 405 13.65 -2.99 -27.33
CA GLN A 405 13.63 -4.02 -28.35
C GLN A 405 14.93 -4.84 -28.33
N TYR A 406 14.80 -6.17 -28.43
CA TYR A 406 15.94 -7.08 -28.59
C TYR A 406 15.57 -8.29 -29.46
N PRO A 407 16.54 -8.97 -30.09
CA PRO A 407 16.29 -10.20 -30.83
C PRO A 407 15.64 -11.27 -29.95
N GLY A 408 14.47 -11.75 -30.34
CA GLY A 408 13.71 -12.75 -29.58
C GLY A 408 12.71 -12.19 -28.56
N LYS A 409 12.62 -10.86 -28.39
CA LYS A 409 11.64 -10.21 -27.47
C LYS A 409 10.22 -10.74 -27.66
N GLU A 410 9.76 -10.82 -28.91
CA GLU A 410 8.41 -11.31 -29.19
C GLU A 410 8.21 -12.76 -28.72
N ASN A 411 9.14 -13.66 -29.01
CA ASN A 411 9.04 -15.06 -28.58
C ASN A 411 9.03 -15.18 -27.06
N ASP A 412 9.83 -14.34 -26.41
CA ASP A 412 9.95 -14.25 -24.97
C ASP A 412 8.67 -13.73 -24.29
N GLU A 413 8.05 -12.70 -24.88
CA GLU A 413 6.78 -12.15 -24.42
C GLU A 413 5.64 -13.13 -24.67
N ARG A 414 5.61 -13.78 -25.84
CA ARG A 414 4.64 -14.85 -26.14
C ARG A 414 4.77 -16.01 -25.16
N LEU A 415 6.00 -16.42 -24.80
CA LEU A 415 6.22 -17.43 -23.77
C LEU A 415 5.70 -16.99 -22.40
N ALA A 416 5.88 -15.71 -22.03
CA ALA A 416 5.32 -15.18 -20.79
C ALA A 416 3.78 -15.21 -20.82
N VAL A 417 3.17 -14.87 -21.96
CA VAL A 417 1.72 -14.99 -22.15
C VAL A 417 1.26 -16.44 -22.09
N ASP A 418 1.99 -17.39 -22.69
CA ASP A 418 1.69 -18.83 -22.60
C ASP A 418 1.71 -19.33 -21.15
N GLN A 419 2.67 -18.86 -20.34
CA GLN A 419 2.75 -19.18 -18.91
C GLN A 419 1.54 -18.64 -18.14
N ILE A 420 1.14 -17.39 -18.42
CA ILE A 420 -0.05 -16.78 -17.84
C ILE A 420 -1.32 -17.52 -18.28
N LEU A 421 -1.43 -17.89 -19.56
CA LEU A 421 -2.54 -18.66 -20.12
C LEU A 421 -2.67 -20.02 -19.42
N ALA A 422 -1.55 -20.74 -19.24
CA ALA A 422 -1.55 -22.04 -18.59
C ALA A 422 -2.07 -21.97 -17.14
N ALA A 423 -1.62 -20.97 -16.37
CA ALA A 423 -1.99 -20.78 -14.97
C ALA A 423 -3.33 -20.05 -14.76
N GLY A 424 -3.80 -19.31 -15.77
CA GLY A 424 -4.93 -18.39 -15.66
C GLY A 424 -6.30 -19.04 -15.58
N GLY A 425 -7.29 -18.25 -15.14
CA GLY A 425 -8.71 -18.60 -15.20
C GLY A 425 -9.32 -18.41 -16.61
N PRO A 426 -10.64 -18.62 -16.75
CA PRO A 426 -11.33 -18.50 -18.04
C PRO A 426 -11.08 -17.20 -18.81
N ALA A 427 -11.26 -16.04 -18.17
CA ALA A 427 -11.06 -14.74 -18.81
C ALA A 427 -9.58 -14.50 -19.14
N THR A 428 -8.67 -14.83 -18.22
CA THR A 428 -7.22 -14.74 -18.47
C THR A 428 -6.81 -15.59 -19.66
N ARG A 429 -7.34 -16.81 -19.79
CA ARG A 429 -7.08 -17.70 -20.92
C ARG A 429 -7.60 -17.14 -22.23
N ASP A 430 -8.84 -16.66 -22.25
CA ASP A 430 -9.45 -16.09 -23.46
C ASP A 430 -8.70 -14.84 -23.93
N TRP A 431 -8.31 -13.96 -23.00
CA TRP A 431 -7.60 -12.71 -23.31
C TRP A 431 -6.15 -12.97 -23.71
N ALA A 432 -5.47 -13.89 -23.03
CA ALA A 432 -4.13 -14.33 -23.40
C ALA A 432 -4.12 -14.98 -24.80
N GLN A 433 -5.09 -15.85 -25.10
CA GLN A 433 -5.21 -16.47 -26.43
C GLN A 433 -5.45 -15.41 -27.51
N LYS A 434 -6.35 -14.45 -27.25
CA LYS A 434 -6.60 -13.33 -28.18
C LYS A 434 -5.32 -12.51 -28.43
N ALA A 435 -4.51 -12.28 -27.40
CA ALA A 435 -3.24 -11.58 -27.54
C ALA A 435 -2.22 -12.41 -28.37
N LEU A 436 -2.16 -13.72 -28.13
CA LEU A 436 -1.31 -14.64 -28.91
C LEU A 436 -1.73 -14.75 -30.37
N ASP A 437 -3.03 -14.69 -30.67
CA ASP A 437 -3.54 -14.69 -32.05
C ASP A 437 -3.35 -13.33 -32.75
N GLY A 438 -2.98 -12.30 -31.98
CA GLY A 438 -2.79 -10.93 -32.45
C GLY A 438 -1.35 -10.58 -32.84
N THR A 439 -1.11 -9.28 -32.88
CA THR A 439 0.18 -8.65 -33.20
C THR A 439 1.12 -8.64 -31.99
N PRO A 440 2.43 -8.40 -32.18
CA PRO A 440 3.35 -8.22 -31.06
C PRO A 440 2.94 -7.08 -30.10
N ALA A 441 2.23 -6.07 -30.62
CA ALA A 441 1.69 -4.99 -29.81
C ALA A 441 0.56 -5.49 -28.90
N ASP A 442 -0.31 -6.38 -29.38
CA ASP A 442 -1.38 -7.00 -28.58
C ASP A 442 -0.81 -7.86 -27.44
N VAL A 443 0.28 -8.61 -27.71
CA VAL A 443 1.01 -9.39 -26.70
C VAL A 443 1.59 -8.45 -25.62
N THR A 444 2.20 -7.34 -26.04
CA THR A 444 2.77 -6.35 -25.11
C THR A 444 1.66 -5.69 -24.28
N GLU A 445 0.55 -5.27 -24.89
CA GLU A 445 -0.57 -4.64 -24.20
C GLU A 445 -1.23 -5.58 -23.18
N PHE A 446 -1.34 -6.87 -23.51
CA PHE A 446 -1.83 -7.87 -22.57
C PHE A 446 -0.88 -8.00 -21.36
N LEU A 447 0.43 -8.10 -21.57
CA LEU A 447 1.40 -8.20 -20.48
C LEU A 447 1.43 -6.92 -19.61
N GLU A 448 1.28 -5.74 -20.21
CA GLU A 448 1.32 -4.49 -19.45
C GLU A 448 0.03 -4.22 -18.66
N LYS A 449 -1.13 -4.56 -19.22
CA LYS A 449 -2.43 -4.15 -18.67
C LYS A 449 -3.46 -5.27 -18.68
N GLY A 450 -3.61 -5.97 -19.82
CA GLY A 450 -4.70 -6.92 -20.04
C GLY A 450 -4.73 -8.08 -19.04
N GLN A 451 -3.57 -8.60 -18.61
CA GLN A 451 -3.50 -9.72 -17.66
C GLN A 451 -4.11 -9.37 -16.29
N TYR A 452 -4.00 -8.13 -15.84
CA TYR A 452 -4.53 -7.70 -14.54
C TYR A 452 -6.05 -7.56 -14.59
N GLN A 453 -6.58 -6.99 -15.68
CA GLN A 453 -8.02 -6.88 -15.93
C GLN A 453 -8.66 -8.26 -16.10
N ALA A 454 -8.02 -9.15 -16.85
CA ALA A 454 -8.53 -10.50 -17.05
C ALA A 454 -8.51 -11.31 -15.73
N LYS A 455 -7.47 -11.14 -14.91
CA LYS A 455 -7.39 -11.73 -13.57
C LYS A 455 -8.51 -11.25 -12.66
N GLU A 456 -8.82 -9.96 -12.68
CA GLU A 456 -9.93 -9.41 -11.88
C GLU A 456 -11.27 -10.06 -12.27
N ILE A 457 -11.54 -10.18 -13.58
CA ILE A 457 -12.75 -10.86 -14.09
C ILE A 457 -12.78 -12.31 -13.61
N ASP A 458 -11.65 -13.01 -13.67
CA ASP A 458 -11.53 -14.38 -13.16
C ASP A 458 -11.81 -14.46 -11.66
N ASP A 459 -11.24 -13.56 -10.86
CA ASP A 459 -11.46 -13.54 -9.42
C ASP A 459 -12.94 -13.33 -9.10
N ARG A 460 -13.64 -12.41 -9.80
CA ARG A 460 -15.10 -12.24 -9.67
C ARG A 460 -15.87 -13.51 -10.05
N ILE A 461 -15.47 -14.20 -11.12
CA ILE A 461 -16.07 -15.49 -11.53
C ILE A 461 -15.86 -16.55 -10.44
N PHE A 462 -14.66 -16.64 -9.87
CA PHE A 462 -14.33 -17.62 -8.82
C PHE A 462 -15.11 -17.34 -7.54
N VAL A 463 -15.29 -16.07 -7.16
CA VAL A 463 -16.16 -15.70 -6.04
C VAL A 463 -17.60 -16.15 -6.31
N GLY A 464 -18.15 -15.85 -7.49
CA GLY A 464 -19.50 -16.27 -7.86
C GLY A 464 -19.68 -17.80 -7.85
N ARG A 465 -18.66 -18.56 -8.26
CA ARG A 465 -18.67 -20.03 -8.17
C ARG A 465 -18.66 -20.52 -6.74
N ALA A 466 -17.84 -19.92 -5.87
CA ALA A 466 -17.79 -20.27 -4.46
C ALA A 466 -19.15 -20.06 -3.77
N MET A 467 -19.82 -18.95 -4.09
CA MET A 467 -21.17 -18.63 -3.60
C MET A 467 -22.27 -19.59 -4.10
N SER A 468 -22.09 -20.15 -5.29
CA SER A 468 -23.06 -21.07 -5.91
C SER A 468 -22.88 -22.53 -5.47
N ALA A 469 -21.86 -22.84 -4.67
CA ALA A 469 -21.66 -24.19 -4.15
C ALA A 469 -22.80 -24.61 -3.22
N ALA A 470 -23.13 -25.89 -3.20
CA ALA A 470 -24.17 -26.41 -2.30
C ALA A 470 -23.71 -26.27 -0.83
N GLY A 471 -24.57 -25.67 0.01
CA GLY A 471 -24.26 -25.44 1.42
C GLY A 471 -23.22 -24.33 1.65
N ALA A 472 -23.22 -23.28 0.82
CA ALA A 472 -22.26 -22.18 0.88
C ALA A 472 -22.78 -20.98 1.70
N GLU A 473 -23.55 -21.21 2.77
CA GLU A 473 -24.21 -20.14 3.52
C GLU A 473 -23.21 -19.19 4.22
N GLU A 474 -22.13 -19.72 4.80
CA GLU A 474 -21.03 -18.93 5.38
C GLU A 474 -20.24 -18.19 4.31
N VAL A 475 -19.95 -18.85 3.17
CA VAL A 475 -19.27 -18.21 2.03
C VAL A 475 -20.11 -17.02 1.53
N ASN A 476 -21.42 -17.21 1.37
CA ASN A 476 -22.34 -16.17 0.94
C ASN A 476 -22.35 -14.98 1.91
N ALA A 477 -22.33 -15.26 3.22
CA ALA A 477 -22.34 -14.21 4.25
C ALA A 477 -21.07 -13.35 4.28
N VAL A 478 -19.95 -13.79 3.69
CA VAL A 478 -18.71 -13.01 3.64
C VAL A 478 -18.32 -12.53 2.24
N ALA A 479 -18.87 -13.12 1.18
CA ALA A 479 -18.47 -12.84 -0.19
C ALA A 479 -18.85 -11.44 -0.68
N GLN A 480 -20.03 -10.94 -0.28
CA GLN A 480 -20.51 -9.67 -0.81
C GLN A 480 -19.64 -8.47 -0.41
N GLY A 481 -19.02 -8.51 0.78
CA GLY A 481 -18.06 -7.48 1.18
C GLY A 481 -16.83 -7.41 0.27
N ALA A 482 -16.37 -8.55 -0.25
CA ALA A 482 -15.27 -8.58 -1.22
C ALA A 482 -15.72 -8.11 -2.62
N LEU A 483 -16.96 -8.44 -3.04
CA LEU A 483 -17.52 -8.02 -4.33
C LEU A 483 -17.82 -6.51 -4.40
N ASP A 484 -18.25 -5.94 -3.27
CA ASP A 484 -18.54 -4.51 -3.12
C ASP A 484 -17.28 -3.68 -2.77
N GLY A 485 -16.16 -4.36 -2.49
CA GLY A 485 -14.87 -3.76 -2.17
C GLY A 485 -14.00 -3.45 -3.39
N PRO A 486 -12.76 -2.96 -3.17
CA PRO A 486 -11.80 -2.76 -4.25
C PRO A 486 -11.34 -4.10 -4.84
N ASP A 487 -10.91 -4.11 -6.10
CA ASP A 487 -10.51 -5.32 -6.83
C ASP A 487 -9.38 -6.10 -6.14
N SER A 488 -8.49 -5.39 -5.44
CA SER A 488 -7.43 -5.97 -4.62
C SER A 488 -7.93 -6.88 -3.49
N ALA A 489 -9.18 -6.70 -3.04
CA ALA A 489 -9.80 -7.52 -2.00
C ALA A 489 -10.19 -8.93 -2.49
N LEU A 490 -10.50 -9.09 -3.78
CA LEU A 490 -11.02 -10.35 -4.33
C LEU A 490 -10.00 -11.49 -4.23
N ALA A 491 -8.74 -11.23 -4.59
CA ALA A 491 -7.68 -12.24 -4.54
C ALA A 491 -7.39 -12.70 -3.10
N ALA A 492 -7.34 -11.77 -2.14
CA ALA A 492 -7.14 -12.07 -0.73
C ALA A 492 -8.34 -12.84 -0.14
N PHE A 493 -9.56 -12.48 -0.54
CA PHE A 493 -10.78 -13.17 -0.16
C PHE A 493 -10.79 -14.63 -0.65
N LEU A 494 -10.47 -14.84 -1.94
CA LEU A 494 -10.39 -16.18 -2.52
C LEU A 494 -9.32 -17.06 -1.86
N ALA A 495 -8.15 -16.50 -1.57
CA ALA A 495 -7.04 -17.25 -1.00
C ALA A 495 -7.25 -17.60 0.48
N ASN A 496 -7.83 -16.68 1.26
CA ASN A 496 -7.86 -16.81 2.71
C ASN A 496 -9.27 -17.05 3.27
N GLU A 497 -10.26 -16.30 2.81
CA GLU A 497 -11.60 -16.30 3.43
C GLU A 497 -12.53 -17.38 2.88
N VAL A 498 -12.44 -17.71 1.58
CA VAL A 498 -13.26 -18.79 0.99
C VAL A 498 -12.98 -20.14 1.65
N PRO A 499 -11.72 -20.61 1.79
CA PRO A 499 -11.44 -21.89 2.45
C PRO A 499 -11.92 -21.92 3.91
N ARG A 500 -11.76 -20.81 4.64
CA ARG A 500 -12.22 -20.67 6.03
C ARG A 500 -13.75 -20.76 6.13
N ALA A 501 -14.46 -20.07 5.25
CA ALA A 501 -15.91 -20.09 5.21
C ALA A 501 -16.46 -21.47 4.81
N GLN A 502 -15.87 -22.12 3.81
CA GLN A 502 -16.21 -23.49 3.42
C GLN A 502 -16.01 -24.48 4.57
N GLN A 503 -14.98 -24.30 5.38
CA GLN A 503 -14.76 -25.13 6.55
C GLN A 503 -15.89 -24.95 7.59
N ARG A 504 -16.34 -23.71 7.83
CA ARG A 504 -17.48 -23.42 8.72
C ARG A 504 -18.80 -23.97 8.17
N ASP A 505 -19.00 -23.90 6.86
CA ASP A 505 -20.13 -24.54 6.18
C ASP A 505 -20.15 -26.05 6.42
N ALA A 506 -19.00 -26.72 6.26
CA ALA A 506 -18.86 -28.15 6.51
C ALA A 506 -19.16 -28.53 7.98
N THR A 507 -18.64 -27.75 8.93
CA THR A 507 -18.93 -27.94 10.37
C THR A 507 -20.42 -27.75 10.65
N THR A 508 -21.05 -26.72 10.09
CA THR A 508 -22.49 -26.45 10.25
C THR A 508 -23.33 -27.59 9.67
N ALA A 509 -22.97 -28.10 8.50
CA ALA A 509 -23.66 -29.23 7.87
C ALA A 509 -23.57 -30.51 8.72
N ALA A 510 -22.40 -30.79 9.31
CA ALA A 510 -22.21 -31.93 10.21
C ALA A 510 -23.07 -31.81 11.47
N HIS A 511 -23.10 -30.63 12.09
CA HIS A 511 -23.96 -30.34 13.24
C HIS A 511 -25.44 -30.54 12.92
N VAL A 512 -25.91 -29.95 11.80
CA VAL A 512 -27.31 -30.08 11.36
C VAL A 512 -27.69 -31.54 11.11
N ALA A 513 -26.78 -32.36 10.55
CA ALA A 513 -27.00 -33.79 10.35
C ALA A 513 -27.14 -34.53 11.69
N ALA A 514 -26.28 -34.23 12.67
CA ALA A 514 -26.33 -34.83 14.01
C ALA A 514 -27.66 -34.50 14.73
N VAL A 515 -28.09 -33.23 14.70
CA VAL A 515 -29.36 -32.80 15.27
C VAL A 515 -30.55 -33.47 14.57
N ASN A 516 -30.53 -33.56 13.23
CA ASN A 516 -31.59 -34.23 12.49
C ASN A 516 -31.75 -35.71 12.87
N ALA A 517 -30.65 -36.41 13.15
CA ALA A 517 -30.71 -37.79 13.65
C ALA A 517 -31.41 -37.87 15.02
N LEU A 518 -31.12 -36.93 15.93
CA LEU A 518 -31.78 -36.86 17.25
C LEU A 518 -33.28 -36.57 17.12
N VAL A 519 -33.67 -35.64 16.25
CA VAL A 519 -35.08 -35.31 15.97
C VAL A 519 -35.80 -36.51 15.35
N ALA A 520 -35.17 -37.20 14.39
CA ALA A 520 -35.74 -38.40 13.78
C ALA A 520 -35.95 -39.54 14.79
N ASP A 521 -35.02 -39.72 15.72
CA ASP A 521 -35.14 -40.68 16.82
C ASP A 521 -36.32 -40.36 17.74
N ALA A 522 -36.55 -39.08 18.06
CA ALA A 522 -37.69 -38.63 18.85
C ALA A 522 -39.02 -38.91 18.12
N ALA A 523 -39.08 -38.58 16.83
CA ALA A 523 -40.25 -38.83 15.99
C ALA A 523 -40.56 -40.33 15.84
N LYS A 524 -39.53 -41.17 15.67
CA LYS A 524 -39.66 -42.63 15.62
C LYS A 524 -40.22 -43.20 16.92
N ALA A 525 -39.77 -42.69 18.07
CA ALA A 525 -40.31 -43.09 19.36
C ALA A 525 -41.80 -42.74 19.48
N ALA A 526 -42.18 -41.52 19.12
CA ALA A 526 -43.59 -41.10 19.13
C ALA A 526 -44.47 -41.97 18.21
N ALA A 527 -43.99 -42.30 17.01
CA ALA A 527 -44.72 -43.14 16.05
C ALA A 527 -44.88 -44.60 16.49
N SER A 528 -44.05 -45.09 17.42
CA SER A 528 -44.13 -46.46 17.93
C SER A 528 -45.31 -46.70 18.89
N VAL A 529 -45.93 -45.63 19.40
CA VAL A 529 -47.08 -45.69 20.30
C VAL A 529 -48.37 -45.74 19.49
N ARG A 530 -49.01 -46.91 19.48
CA ARG A 530 -50.29 -47.12 18.76
C ARG A 530 -51.46 -46.53 19.55
#